data_AF-A0A4R5BNQ8-F1
#
_entry.id   AF-A0A4R5BNQ8-F1
#
_cell.length_a   1.000
_cell.length_b   1.000
_cell.length_c   1.000
_cell.angle_alpha   90.00
_cell.angle_beta   90.00
_cell.angle_gamma   90.00
#
_symmetry.space_group_name_H-M   'P 1'
#
loop_
_entity.id
_entity.type
_entity.pdbx_description
1 polymer ?
#
loop_
_entity_poly.entity_id
_entity_poly.type
_entity_poly.pdbx_seq_one_letter_code
_entity_poly.pdbx_strand_id
1 'polypeptide(L)'
;MLREITRLGGIINERFEPDDRRIDTPLGKRLIPSPVQALLSVEWPEEQLQPHRGGAAFVVHDEDDDYEITFPQLVNGDPIAQDRACLVIAVNESTQRLWVIDLDDEHPDDPWVYEIDHDLYDVGFFNPTRLSQMLATLQTA
;
A
#
# COMPACT_ATOMS: atom_id res chain seq x y z
N MET A 1 -9.15 -8.83 4.51
CA MET A 1 -7.72 -8.49 4.56
C MET A 1 -6.83 -9.72 4.72
N LEU A 2 -6.78 -10.39 5.88
CA LEU A 2 -5.90 -11.55 6.10
C LEU A 2 -6.09 -12.67 5.06
N ARG A 3 -7.34 -12.99 4.70
CA ARG A 3 -7.65 -13.96 3.64
C ARG A 3 -6.99 -13.63 2.30
N GLU A 4 -6.99 -12.35 1.92
CA GLU A 4 -6.42 -11.91 0.64
C GLU A 4 -4.90 -11.94 0.68
N ILE A 5 -4.30 -11.54 1.80
CA ILE A 5 -2.86 -11.67 2.05
C ILE A 5 -2.42 -13.13 1.90
N THR A 6 -3.11 -14.07 2.56
CA THR A 6 -2.81 -15.50 2.44
C THR A 6 -3.03 -16.02 1.01
N ARG A 7 -4.08 -15.57 0.31
CA ARG A 7 -4.32 -15.92 -1.10
C ARG A 7 -3.15 -15.52 -2.00
N LEU A 8 -2.53 -14.37 -1.73
CA LEU A 8 -1.38 -13.84 -2.46
C LEU A 8 -0.06 -14.55 -2.10
N GLY A 9 -0.07 -15.52 -1.18
CA GLY A 9 1.11 -16.23 -0.71
C GLY A 9 1.81 -15.57 0.47
N GLY A 10 1.26 -14.47 1.00
CA GLY A 10 1.78 -13.78 2.17
C GLY A 10 1.66 -14.62 3.43
N ILE A 11 2.76 -14.72 4.17
CA ILE A 11 2.85 -15.42 5.45
C ILE A 11 2.68 -14.40 6.56
N ILE A 12 1.58 -14.53 7.30
CA ILE A 12 1.27 -13.66 8.43
C ILE A 12 1.94 -14.23 9.67
N ASN A 13 2.75 -13.43 10.35
CA ASN A 13 3.30 -13.81 11.64
C ASN A 13 2.17 -13.89 12.67
N GLU A 14 1.86 -15.09 13.16
CA GLU A 14 0.80 -15.33 14.15
C GLU A 14 1.04 -14.60 15.49
N ARG A 15 2.25 -14.09 15.73
CA ARG A 15 2.62 -13.31 16.91
C ARG A 15 2.61 -11.80 16.66
N PHE A 16 2.04 -11.34 15.56
CA PHE A 16 1.93 -9.92 15.28
C PHE A 16 1.08 -9.23 16.36
N GLU A 17 1.69 -8.27 17.06
CA GLU A 17 1.02 -7.35 17.97
C GLU A 17 1.21 -5.93 17.42
N PRO A 18 0.11 -5.19 17.14
CA PRO A 18 0.23 -3.81 16.69
C PRO A 18 0.82 -2.94 17.81
N ASP A 19 1.59 -1.93 17.44
CA ASP A 19 2.20 -0.98 18.36
C ASP A 19 1.76 0.47 18.05
N ASP A 20 2.28 1.42 18.83
CA ASP A 20 2.05 2.86 18.64
C ASP A 20 2.95 3.47 17.54
N ARG A 21 3.33 2.69 16.52
CA ARG A 21 4.20 3.18 15.44
C ARG A 21 3.55 4.34 14.70
N ARG A 22 4.31 5.44 14.63
CA ARG A 22 3.92 6.67 13.96
C ARG A 22 4.90 6.99 12.84
N ILE A 23 4.40 7.63 11.80
CA ILE A 23 5.22 8.19 10.73
C ILE A 23 5.08 9.71 10.69
N ASP A 24 6.15 10.38 10.25
CA ASP A 24 6.09 11.80 9.94
C ASP A 24 5.30 12.00 8.64
N THR A 25 4.39 12.97 8.67
CA THR A 25 3.61 13.38 7.50
C THR A 25 3.61 14.91 7.42
N PRO A 26 3.18 15.50 6.30
CA PRO A 26 3.09 16.95 6.15
C PRO A 26 2.17 17.61 7.18
N LEU A 27 1.15 16.88 7.64
CA LEU A 27 0.21 17.33 8.67
C LEU A 27 0.65 16.95 10.09
N GLY A 28 1.90 16.52 10.27
CA GLY A 28 2.47 16.06 11.53
C GLY A 28 2.39 14.54 11.70
N LYS A 29 2.85 14.04 12.85
CA LYS A 29 2.94 12.60 13.10
C LYS A 29 1.58 11.92 13.14
N ARG A 30 1.41 10.83 12.39
CA ARG A 30 0.20 9.99 12.39
C ARG A 30 0.51 8.56 12.78
N LEU A 31 -0.45 7.93 13.44
CA LEU A 31 -0.40 6.51 13.78
C LEU A 31 -0.58 5.69 12.50
N ILE A 32 0.18 4.61 12.35
CA ILE A 32 -0.09 3.63 11.31
C ILE A 32 -1.22 2.72 11.83
N PRO A 33 -2.36 2.56 11.12
CA PRO A 33 -3.43 1.67 11.56
C PRO A 33 -2.95 0.22 11.71
N SER A 34 -3.47 -0.51 12.70
CA SER A 34 -3.07 -1.90 12.98
C SER A 34 -3.15 -2.84 11.78
N PRO A 35 -4.18 -2.79 10.90
CA PRO A 35 -4.20 -3.64 9.71
C PRO A 35 -3.09 -3.32 8.71
N VAL A 36 -2.69 -2.05 8.62
CA VAL A 36 -1.58 -1.60 7.77
C VAL A 36 -0.25 -2.06 8.35
N GLN A 37 -0.07 -1.97 9.67
CA GLN A 37 1.09 -2.54 10.34
C GLN A 37 1.18 -4.06 10.12
N ALA A 38 0.05 -4.77 10.20
CA ALA A 38 -0.01 -6.22 9.94
C ALA A 38 0.42 -6.53 8.50
N LEU A 39 -0.11 -5.78 7.52
CA LEU A 39 0.25 -5.90 6.12
C LEU A 39 1.76 -5.67 5.88
N LEU A 40 2.33 -4.64 6.50
CA LEU A 40 3.77 -4.33 6.42
C LEU A 40 4.65 -5.36 7.14
N SER A 41 4.07 -6.22 7.97
CA SER A 41 4.76 -7.29 8.70
C SER A 41 4.62 -8.66 8.01
N VAL A 42 3.93 -8.71 6.86
CA VAL A 42 3.79 -9.94 6.07
C VAL A 42 5.13 -10.32 5.47
N GLU A 43 5.50 -11.58 5.64
CA GLU A 43 6.62 -12.18 4.92
C GLU A 43 6.13 -12.67 3.56
N TRP A 44 6.80 -12.24 2.49
CA TRP A 44 6.47 -12.64 1.12
C TRP A 44 7.48 -13.68 0.60
N PRO A 45 7.05 -14.65 -0.21
CA PRO A 45 7.93 -15.64 -0.83
C PRO A 45 9.12 -14.99 -1.54
N GLU A 46 10.32 -15.57 -1.38
CA GLU A 46 11.55 -15.02 -1.98
C GLU A 46 11.47 -14.92 -3.50
N GLU A 47 10.72 -15.81 -4.16
CA GLU A 47 10.52 -15.78 -5.61
C GLU A 47 9.70 -14.58 -6.08
N GLN A 48 8.88 -14.00 -5.20
CA GLN A 48 8.07 -12.81 -5.48
C GLN A 48 8.82 -11.51 -5.16
N LEU A 49 9.85 -11.57 -4.30
CA LEU A 49 10.62 -10.40 -3.88
C LEU A 49 11.56 -9.94 -5.00
N GLN A 50 11.43 -8.69 -5.45
CA GLN A 50 12.37 -8.15 -6.42
C GLN A 50 13.73 -7.83 -5.75
N PRO A 51 14.89 -8.22 -6.35
CA PRO A 51 16.23 -8.18 -5.72
C PRO A 51 16.70 -6.83 -5.17
N HIS A 52 16.08 -5.73 -5.59
CA HIS A 52 16.48 -4.36 -5.21
C HIS A 52 15.40 -3.58 -4.46
N ARG A 53 14.22 -4.16 -4.21
CA ARG A 53 13.04 -3.37 -3.77
C ARG A 53 12.37 -3.86 -2.50
N GLY A 54 12.69 -5.07 -2.03
CA GLY A 54 12.20 -5.59 -0.76
C GLY A 54 10.67 -5.74 -0.65
N GLY A 55 9.95 -5.60 -1.77
CA GLY A 55 8.51 -5.86 -1.90
C GLY A 55 8.25 -6.95 -2.94
N ALA A 56 7.05 -7.53 -2.92
CA ALA A 56 6.61 -8.55 -3.84
C ALA A 56 5.97 -7.96 -5.11
N ALA A 57 6.12 -8.64 -6.25
CA ALA A 57 5.51 -8.23 -7.51
C ALA A 57 4.09 -8.79 -7.68
N PHE A 58 3.13 -7.92 -7.98
CA PHE A 58 1.73 -8.28 -8.19
C PHE A 58 1.18 -7.61 -9.45
N VAL A 59 0.20 -8.27 -10.09
CA VAL A 59 -0.53 -7.72 -11.22
C VAL A 59 -1.91 -7.27 -10.78
N VAL A 60 -2.31 -6.06 -11.18
CA VAL A 60 -3.71 -5.58 -11.11
C VAL A 60 -4.29 -5.61 -12.51
N HIS A 61 -5.48 -6.20 -12.63
CA HIS A 61 -6.30 -6.18 -13.84
C HIS A 61 -7.22 -4.96 -13.78
N ASP A 62 -6.94 -3.94 -14.59
CA ASP A 62 -7.88 -2.84 -14.84
C ASP A 62 -8.57 -3.05 -16.20
N GLU A 63 -9.68 -2.36 -16.47
CA GLU A 63 -10.56 -2.59 -17.61
C GLU A 63 -9.85 -2.51 -18.98
N ASP A 64 -8.68 -1.86 -19.04
CA ASP A 64 -7.94 -1.62 -20.29
C ASP A 64 -6.51 -2.22 -20.34
N ASP A 65 -5.90 -2.63 -19.22
CA ASP A 65 -4.50 -3.10 -19.19
C ASP A 65 -4.17 -3.90 -17.91
N ASP A 66 -3.12 -4.74 -18.01
CA ASP A 66 -2.47 -5.39 -16.87
C ASP A 66 -1.29 -4.53 -16.38
N TYR A 67 -1.30 -4.20 -15.08
CA TYR A 67 -0.23 -3.40 -14.46
C TYR A 67 0.53 -4.21 -13.41
N GLU A 68 1.85 -4.28 -13.55
CA GLU A 68 2.72 -4.82 -12.50
C GLU A 68 3.04 -3.73 -11.45
N ILE A 69 2.74 -4.04 -10.20
CA ILE A 69 3.03 -3.20 -9.04
C ILE A 69 3.94 -3.95 -8.07
N THR A 70 4.85 -3.22 -7.42
CA THR A 70 5.62 -3.74 -6.28
C THR A 70 4.89 -3.37 -4.98
N PHE A 71 4.56 -4.38 -4.17
CA PHE A 71 3.74 -4.27 -2.95
C PHE A 71 4.11 -5.36 -1.93
N PRO A 72 3.92 -5.12 -0.62
CA PRO A 72 3.87 -3.83 0.01
C PRO A 72 5.26 -3.19 -0.02
N GLN A 73 5.33 -1.91 -0.38
CA GLN A 73 6.58 -1.15 -0.40
C GLN A 73 6.41 0.14 0.39
N LEU A 74 7.27 0.31 1.40
CA LEU A 74 7.46 1.59 2.08
C LEU A 74 8.43 2.43 1.25
N VAL A 75 7.90 3.34 0.45
CA VAL A 75 8.73 4.36 -0.21
C VAL A 75 8.94 5.50 0.78
N ASN A 76 10.15 5.64 1.29
CA ASN A 76 10.56 6.85 1.98
C ASN A 76 10.68 7.96 0.92
N GLY A 77 9.83 8.97 1.00
CA GLY A 77 9.76 10.03 0.00
C GLY A 77 9.14 11.32 0.53
N ASP A 78 9.22 12.36 -0.28
CA ASP A 78 8.64 13.67 0.01
C ASP A 78 7.12 13.59 0.25
N PRO A 79 6.54 14.58 0.95
CA PRO A 79 5.10 14.82 1.03
C PRO A 79 4.39 14.62 -0.31
N ILE A 80 3.72 13.48 -0.53
CA ILE A 80 3.02 13.30 -1.81
C ILE A 80 1.79 14.21 -1.88
N ALA A 81 1.18 14.52 -0.72
CA ALA A 81 0.14 15.53 -0.60
C ALA A 81 0.32 16.39 0.65
N GLN A 82 0.24 17.70 0.50
CA GLN A 82 0.41 18.63 1.62
C GLN A 82 -0.83 18.71 2.52
N ASP A 83 -1.99 18.30 2.01
CA ASP A 83 -3.30 18.38 2.67
C ASP A 83 -3.81 17.03 3.18
N ARG A 84 -3.04 15.94 3.02
CA ARG A 84 -3.37 14.61 3.53
C ARG A 84 -2.18 13.91 4.17
N ALA A 85 -2.46 13.15 5.22
CA ALA A 85 -1.47 12.33 5.88
C ALA A 85 -1.46 10.93 5.25
N CYS A 86 -0.65 10.75 4.21
CA CYS A 86 -0.64 9.51 3.44
C CYS A 86 0.58 8.61 3.71
N LEU A 87 0.42 7.31 3.48
CA LEU A 87 1.48 6.31 3.50
C LEU A 87 1.51 5.53 2.20
N VAL A 88 2.64 5.55 1.48
CA VAL A 88 2.83 4.71 0.29
C VAL A 88 2.90 3.24 0.68
N ILE A 89 2.15 2.42 -0.05
CA ILE A 89 2.14 0.97 0.10
C ILE A 89 2.41 0.21 -1.19
N ALA A 90 2.30 0.82 -2.37
CA ALA A 90 2.68 0.18 -3.63
C ALA A 90 3.19 1.21 -4.66
N VAL A 91 3.92 0.71 -5.66
CA VAL A 91 4.36 1.49 -6.81
C VAL A 91 4.26 0.67 -8.10
N ASN A 92 3.75 1.29 -9.16
CA ASN A 92 3.92 0.84 -10.54
C ASN A 92 5.09 1.63 -11.12
N GLU A 93 6.22 0.98 -11.35
CA GLU A 93 7.41 1.68 -11.81
C GLU A 93 7.38 2.05 -13.29
N SER A 94 6.55 1.38 -14.08
CA SER A 94 6.44 1.68 -15.51
C SER A 94 5.66 2.97 -15.72
N THR A 95 4.66 3.23 -14.88
CA THR A 95 3.80 4.42 -14.97
C THR A 95 4.10 5.47 -13.89
N GLN A 96 4.99 5.16 -12.93
CA GLN A 96 5.26 5.95 -11.74
C GLN A 96 4.01 6.22 -10.88
N ARG A 97 2.97 5.38 -10.99
CA ARG A 97 1.79 5.48 -10.13
C ARG A 97 2.08 4.89 -8.75
N LEU A 98 1.55 5.53 -7.73
CA LEU A 98 1.69 5.14 -6.32
C LEU A 98 0.33 4.79 -5.74
N TRP A 99 0.30 3.78 -4.88
CA TRP A 99 -0.87 3.49 -4.04
C TRP A 99 -0.57 3.97 -2.64
N VAL A 100 -1.41 4.86 -2.13
CA VAL A 100 -1.25 5.48 -0.83
C VAL A 100 -2.47 5.26 0.06
N ILE A 101 -2.23 4.97 1.33
CA ILE A 101 -3.24 4.88 2.37
C ILE A 101 -3.45 6.24 3.01
N ASP A 102 -4.69 6.65 3.22
CA ASP A 102 -5.02 7.80 4.08
C ASP A 102 -4.99 7.38 5.56
N LEU A 103 -4.10 7.99 6.33
CA LEU A 103 -3.91 7.70 7.75
C LEU A 103 -4.93 8.42 8.65
N ASP A 104 -5.64 9.41 8.13
CA ASP A 104 -6.69 10.15 8.83
C ASP A 104 -8.11 9.61 8.47
N ASP A 105 -8.22 8.45 7.81
CA ASP A 105 -9.52 7.80 7.51
C ASP A 105 -10.29 7.46 8.80
N GLU A 106 -11.59 7.74 8.78
CA GLU A 106 -12.54 7.40 9.85
C GLU A 106 -12.71 5.88 10.06
N HIS A 107 -12.27 5.06 9.09
CA HIS A 107 -12.35 3.60 9.07
C HIS A 107 -10.95 2.96 9.08
N PRO A 108 -10.20 3.04 10.19
CA PRO A 108 -8.81 2.57 10.25
C PRO A 108 -8.64 1.06 10.04
N ASP A 109 -9.71 0.27 10.20
CA ASP A 109 -9.70 -1.18 9.96
C ASP A 109 -9.68 -1.57 8.47
N ASP A 110 -10.11 -0.65 7.60
CA ASP A 110 -10.14 -0.82 6.15
C ASP A 110 -10.00 0.55 5.45
N PRO A 111 -8.82 1.19 5.59
CA PRO A 111 -8.66 2.58 5.18
C PRO A 111 -8.73 2.71 3.65
N TRP A 112 -9.04 3.92 3.19
CA TRP A 112 -8.98 4.27 1.78
C TRP A 112 -7.57 4.17 1.24
N VAL A 113 -7.47 3.56 0.06
CA VAL A 113 -6.29 3.55 -0.80
C VAL A 113 -6.59 4.40 -2.02
N TYR A 114 -5.66 5.28 -2.33
CA TYR A 114 -5.69 6.13 -3.51
C TYR A 114 -4.56 5.75 -4.44
N GLU A 115 -4.89 5.64 -5.72
CA GLU A 115 -3.90 5.61 -6.78
C GLU A 115 -3.61 7.06 -7.20
N ILE A 116 -2.34 7.43 -7.19
CA ILE A 116 -1.90 8.79 -7.51
C ILE A 116 -0.71 8.75 -8.46
N ASP A 117 -0.62 9.76 -9.31
CA ASP A 117 0.52 9.96 -10.19
C ASP A 117 1.63 10.68 -9.41
N HIS A 118 2.84 10.11 -9.38
CA HIS A 118 4.00 10.69 -8.71
C HIS A 118 4.42 12.04 -9.30
N ASP A 119 4.15 12.31 -10.58
CA ASP A 119 4.66 13.49 -11.30
C ASP A 119 3.67 14.65 -11.36
N LEU A 120 2.42 14.46 -10.89
CA LEU A 120 1.42 15.51 -10.90
C LEU A 120 1.48 16.35 -9.61
N TYR A 121 1.85 17.63 -9.78
CA TYR A 121 1.81 18.66 -8.73
C TYR A 121 0.39 18.92 -8.17
N ASP A 122 -0.64 18.46 -8.87
CA ASP A 122 -2.04 18.50 -8.46
C ASP A 122 -2.50 17.04 -8.33
N VAL A 123 -2.07 16.36 -7.27
CA VAL A 123 -2.42 14.96 -6.99
C VAL A 123 -3.91 14.87 -6.72
N GLY A 124 -4.63 14.48 -7.76
CA GLY A 124 -6.03 14.14 -7.68
C GLY A 124 -6.23 12.85 -6.91
N PHE A 125 -6.75 12.94 -5.69
CA PHE A 125 -7.22 11.79 -4.91
C PHE A 125 -8.57 11.29 -5.44
N PHE A 126 -8.56 10.67 -6.63
CA PHE A 126 -9.77 10.22 -7.31
C PHE A 126 -9.99 8.71 -7.14
N ASN A 127 -11.27 8.31 -7.20
CA ASN A 127 -11.72 6.91 -7.20
C ASN A 127 -11.05 6.00 -6.14
N PRO A 128 -11.09 6.38 -4.84
CA PRO A 128 -10.49 5.55 -3.81
C PRO A 128 -11.14 4.17 -3.74
N THR A 129 -10.31 3.18 -3.43
CA THR A 129 -10.76 1.82 -3.12
C THR A 129 -10.42 1.49 -1.68
N ARG A 130 -11.21 0.61 -1.05
CA ARG A 130 -10.85 0.11 0.28
C ARG A 130 -9.60 -0.75 0.19
N LEU A 131 -8.75 -0.73 1.21
CA LEU A 131 -7.56 -1.60 1.25
C LEU A 131 -7.91 -3.07 1.00
N SER A 132 -9.01 -3.55 1.58
CA SER A 132 -9.53 -4.89 1.35
C SER A 132 -9.93 -5.17 -0.11
N GLN A 133 -10.42 -4.16 -0.83
CA GLN A 133 -10.79 -4.25 -2.24
C GLN A 133 -9.56 -4.23 -3.14
N MET A 134 -8.60 -3.33 -2.90
CA MET A 134 -7.31 -3.33 -3.61
C MET A 134 -6.63 -4.70 -3.48
N LEU A 135 -6.57 -5.26 -2.27
CA LEU A 135 -6.00 -6.60 -2.07
C LEU A 135 -6.73 -7.70 -2.84
N ALA A 136 -8.03 -7.55 -3.08
CA ALA A 136 -8.83 -8.53 -3.82
C ALA A 136 -8.58 -8.46 -5.34
N THR A 137 -8.14 -7.32 -5.88
CA THR A 137 -7.82 -7.18 -7.31
C THR A 137 -6.42 -7.69 -7.67
N LEU A 138 -5.52 -7.78 -6.69
CA LEU A 138 -4.16 -8.27 -6.90
C LEU A 138 -4.10 -9.75 -7.29
N GLN A 139 -3.20 -10.07 -8.20
CA GLN A 139 -2.80 -11.42 -8.57
C GLN A 139 -1.28 -11.53 -8.51
N THR A 140 -0.75 -12.72 -8.24
CA THR A 140 0.68 -12.97 -8.32
C THR A 140 1.13 -12.90 -9.78
N ALA A 141 2.21 -12.18 -10.06
CA ALA A 141 2.81 -12.08 -11.40
C ALA A 141 3.35 -13.43 -11.91
#